data_AF-E7RQR0-F1
#
_entry.id   AF-E7RQR0-F1
#
_cell.length_a   1.000
_cell.length_b   1.000
_cell.length_c   1.000
_cell.angle_alpha   90.00
_cell.angle_beta   90.00
_cell.angle_gamma   90.00
#
_symmetry.space_group_name_H-M   'P 1'
#
loop_
_entity.id
_entity.type
_entity.pdbx_description
1 polymer ?
#
loop_
_entity_poly.entity_id
_entity_poly.type
_entity_poly.pdbx_seq_one_letter_code
_entity_poly.pdbx_strand_id
1 'polypeptide(L)'
;MRLPFNKRTKTMKKELTILLLLLCHINLQAQYARFEYATELCECTANFDSTKYSRQQLQNTFEYMYFGDASSIDTYPVDFDEEPAALLDALEKECRQKLAFIRQLDIVDDSFWQDVRKKMIKYINSTRELRRVTIKARTAPKELHGYKLVDKNCRYFRDALIAGGDQLLKAWAKLIEMKKKHNADPDGMQRSFDSRYNSPEREEWAYRDVLTYGWWNYANRLLPHVTQKGYEKHFKKLLKDIRCECDD
;
A
#
# COMPACT_ATOMS: atom_id res chain seq x y z
N MET A 1 -23.05 -19.49 83.94
CA MET A 1 -21.87 -19.12 83.13
C MET A 1 -22.24 -19.29 81.66
N ARG A 2 -22.50 -18.21 80.90
CA ARG A 2 -22.80 -18.26 79.44
C ARG A 2 -21.64 -17.63 78.69
N LEU A 3 -20.95 -18.41 77.85
CA LEU A 3 -19.90 -17.96 76.95
C LEU A 3 -20.51 -17.26 75.71
N PRO A 4 -19.94 -16.15 75.22
CA PRO A 4 -20.47 -15.44 74.06
C PRO A 4 -20.06 -16.14 72.75
N PHE A 5 -21.07 -16.49 71.95
CA PHE A 5 -20.91 -17.11 70.65
C PHE A 5 -20.55 -16.06 69.57
N ASN A 6 -19.32 -16.14 69.08
CA ASN A 6 -18.99 -16.16 67.66
C ASN A 6 -19.48 -15.01 66.73
N LYS A 7 -19.23 -13.74 67.09
CA LYS A 7 -19.35 -12.61 66.13
C LYS A 7 -18.14 -12.45 65.21
N ARG A 8 -16.92 -12.83 65.64
CA ARG A 8 -15.66 -12.57 64.89
C ARG A 8 -15.51 -13.37 63.59
N THR A 9 -15.92 -14.64 63.56
CA THR A 9 -15.75 -15.50 62.37
C THR A 9 -16.67 -15.11 61.21
N LYS A 10 -17.85 -14.55 61.50
CA LYS A 10 -18.80 -14.07 60.48
C LYS A 10 -18.31 -12.79 59.78
N THR A 11 -17.61 -11.92 60.52
CA THR A 11 -17.01 -10.68 60.00
C THR A 11 -15.80 -10.98 59.12
N MET A 12 -14.89 -11.88 59.56
CA MET A 12 -13.73 -12.31 58.75
C MET A 12 -14.13 -12.94 57.41
N LYS A 13 -15.18 -13.77 57.37
CA LYS A 13 -15.67 -14.34 56.10
C LYS A 13 -16.23 -13.27 55.15
N LYS A 14 -16.92 -12.24 55.67
CA LYS A 14 -17.41 -11.13 54.85
C LYS A 14 -16.26 -10.27 54.30
N GLU A 15 -15.27 -9.96 55.14
CA GLU A 15 -14.10 -9.16 54.75
C GLU A 15 -13.26 -9.88 53.68
N LEU A 16 -13.03 -11.19 53.84
CA LEU A 16 -12.32 -12.02 52.86
C LEU A 16 -13.07 -12.11 51.53
N THR A 17 -14.41 -12.22 51.56
CA THR A 17 -15.24 -12.26 50.34
C THR A 17 -15.23 -10.92 49.60
N ILE A 18 -15.26 -9.80 50.32
CA ILE A 18 -15.18 -8.45 49.75
C ILE A 18 -13.79 -8.20 49.14
N LEU A 19 -12.72 -8.67 49.79
CA LEU A 19 -11.35 -8.57 49.27
C LEU A 19 -11.15 -9.39 47.99
N LEU A 20 -11.71 -10.60 47.92
CA LEU A 20 -11.72 -11.44 46.71
C LEU A 20 -12.51 -10.80 45.56
N LEU A 21 -13.68 -10.21 45.84
CA LEU A 21 -14.44 -9.48 44.84
C LEU A 21 -13.69 -8.25 44.33
N LEU A 22 -13.08 -7.46 45.21
CA LEU A 22 -12.25 -6.31 44.81
C LEU A 22 -11.07 -6.74 43.92
N LEU A 23 -10.36 -7.82 44.26
CA LEU A 23 -9.27 -8.36 43.43
C LEU A 23 -9.75 -8.85 42.06
N CYS A 24 -10.96 -9.39 41.95
CA CYS A 24 -11.55 -9.75 40.65
C CYS A 24 -11.89 -8.53 39.78
N HIS A 25 -12.28 -7.39 40.36
CA HIS A 25 -12.63 -6.19 39.60
C HIS A 25 -11.39 -5.44 39.06
N ILE A 26 -10.26 -5.47 39.79
CA ILE A 26 -9.01 -4.84 39.34
C ILE A 26 -8.45 -5.61 38.12
N ASN A 27 -8.61 -6.93 38.06
CA ASN A 27 -8.19 -7.75 36.93
C ASN A 27 -9.04 -7.51 35.66
N LEU A 28 -10.34 -7.22 35.81
CA LEU A 28 -11.21 -6.93 34.65
C LEU A 28 -10.89 -5.59 33.98
N GLN A 29 -10.47 -4.58 34.74
CA GLN A 29 -10.06 -3.28 34.18
C GLN A 29 -8.68 -3.32 33.52
N ALA A 30 -7.81 -4.26 33.88
CA ALA A 30 -6.49 -4.42 33.25
C ALA A 30 -6.56 -5.01 31.82
N GLN A 31 -7.68 -5.67 31.46
CA GLN A 31 -7.84 -6.33 30.16
C GLN A 31 -8.09 -5.37 29.00
N TYR A 32 -8.76 -4.24 29.22
CA TYR A 32 -9.12 -3.31 28.15
C TYR A 32 -8.36 -2.01 28.26
N ALA A 33 -7.63 -1.66 27.20
CA ALA A 33 -6.93 -0.39 27.10
C ALA A 33 -7.60 0.51 26.06
N ARG A 34 -7.60 1.82 26.33
CA ARG A 34 -8.13 2.83 25.41
C ARG A 34 -7.23 3.01 24.19
N PHE A 35 -7.75 3.12 22.99
CA PHE A 35 -7.03 3.40 21.75
C PHE A 35 -7.66 4.58 21.05
N GLU A 36 -6.84 5.45 20.49
CA GLU A 36 -7.26 6.66 19.80
C GLU A 36 -6.64 6.63 18.41
N TYR A 37 -7.43 6.91 17.39
CA TYR A 37 -6.98 6.91 16.01
C TYR A 37 -7.79 7.91 15.21
N ALA A 38 -7.16 8.53 14.23
CA ALA A 38 -7.82 9.46 13.33
C ALA A 38 -7.85 8.86 11.92
N THR A 39 -8.99 9.02 11.26
CA THR A 39 -9.10 8.91 9.80
C THR A 39 -9.15 10.33 9.22
N GLU A 40 -9.13 10.49 7.90
CA GLU A 40 -9.09 11.82 7.26
C GLU A 40 -10.17 12.79 7.74
N LEU A 41 -11.35 12.29 8.15
CA LEU A 41 -12.50 13.10 8.54
C LEU A 41 -13.01 12.80 9.96
N CYS A 42 -12.36 11.91 10.72
CA CYS A 42 -12.89 11.51 12.02
C CYS A 42 -11.79 11.27 13.04
N GLU A 43 -12.01 11.78 14.26
CA GLU A 43 -11.27 11.39 15.46
C GLU A 43 -12.04 10.30 16.20
N CYS A 44 -11.44 9.14 16.36
CA CYS A 44 -12.06 7.98 16.96
C CYS A 44 -11.37 7.55 18.26
N THR A 45 -12.18 7.11 19.21
CA THR A 45 -11.75 6.49 20.46
C THR A 45 -12.40 5.12 20.57
N ALA A 46 -11.67 4.15 21.09
CA ALA A 46 -12.13 2.78 21.26
C ALA A 46 -11.41 2.11 22.42
N ASN A 47 -11.86 0.92 22.81
CA ASN A 47 -11.14 0.02 23.70
C ASN A 47 -10.60 -1.18 22.92
N PHE A 48 -9.50 -1.77 23.36
CA PHE A 48 -8.99 -3.03 22.82
C PHE A 48 -8.53 -3.97 23.93
N ASP A 49 -8.50 -5.27 23.63
CA ASP A 49 -8.07 -6.30 24.57
C ASP A 49 -6.53 -6.37 24.62
N SER A 50 -5.95 -5.75 25.65
CA SER A 50 -4.51 -5.65 25.88
C SER A 50 -3.84 -7.00 26.17
N THR A 51 -4.64 -8.04 26.47
CA THR A 51 -4.14 -9.41 26.64
C THR A 51 -3.94 -10.14 25.31
N LYS A 52 -4.48 -9.61 24.20
CA LYS A 52 -4.39 -10.21 22.87
C LYS A 52 -3.34 -9.56 21.97
N TYR A 53 -3.16 -8.26 22.08
CA TYR A 53 -2.18 -7.50 21.31
C TYR A 53 -1.78 -6.24 22.08
N SER A 54 -0.59 -5.75 21.79
CA SER A 54 -0.08 -4.51 22.37
C SER A 54 -0.70 -3.28 21.68
N ARG A 55 -0.62 -2.12 22.36
CA ARG A 55 -0.96 -0.83 21.73
C ARG A 55 -0.14 -0.61 20.45
N GLN A 56 1.15 -0.94 20.47
CA GLN A 56 2.05 -0.74 19.34
C GLN A 56 1.63 -1.59 18.13
N GLN A 57 1.24 -2.85 18.37
CA GLN A 57 0.74 -3.72 17.30
C GLN A 57 -0.51 -3.16 16.65
N LEU A 58 -1.44 -2.67 17.45
CA LEU A 58 -2.68 -2.05 16.97
C LEU A 58 -2.40 -0.76 16.18
N GLN A 59 -1.53 0.11 16.71
CA GLN A 59 -1.11 1.36 16.06
C GLN A 59 -0.43 1.08 14.72
N ASN A 60 0.57 0.20 14.68
CA ASN A 60 1.28 -0.16 13.46
C ASN A 60 0.35 -0.77 12.41
N THR A 61 -0.62 -1.59 12.85
CA THR A 61 -1.64 -2.16 11.96
C THR A 61 -2.52 -1.06 11.37
N PHE A 62 -2.94 -0.10 12.19
CA PHE A 62 -3.71 1.04 11.72
C PHE A 62 -2.91 1.91 10.74
N GLU A 63 -1.75 2.41 11.16
CA GLU A 63 -0.98 3.40 10.42
C GLU A 63 -0.39 2.87 9.13
N TYR A 64 0.14 1.64 9.12
CA TYR A 64 0.96 1.16 8.00
C TYR A 64 0.30 0.07 7.17
N MET A 65 -0.66 -0.67 7.75
CA MET A 65 -1.37 -1.71 7.01
C MET A 65 -2.75 -1.24 6.53
N TYR A 66 -3.49 -0.48 7.36
CA TYR A 66 -4.83 -0.02 7.01
C TYR A 66 -4.81 1.35 6.32
N PHE A 67 -4.44 2.39 7.07
CA PHE A 67 -4.62 3.79 6.67
C PHE A 67 -3.52 4.27 5.73
N GLY A 68 -2.26 3.99 6.05
CA GLY A 68 -1.13 4.33 5.21
C GLY A 68 -0.84 3.33 4.10
N ASP A 69 -0.06 3.76 3.12
CA ASP A 69 0.44 2.92 2.03
C ASP A 69 1.93 2.61 2.23
N ALA A 70 2.25 1.77 3.22
CA ALA A 70 3.62 1.31 3.45
C ALA A 70 4.23 0.58 2.22
N SER A 71 3.38 0.15 1.28
CA SER A 71 3.76 -0.58 0.08
C SER A 71 3.97 0.29 -1.15
N SER A 72 3.61 1.58 -1.10
CA SER A 72 3.86 2.53 -2.18
C SER A 72 5.35 2.57 -2.49
N ILE A 73 5.69 2.70 -3.78
CA ILE A 73 7.04 2.99 -4.24
C ILE A 73 6.95 4.32 -4.96
N ASP A 74 7.81 5.27 -4.61
CA ASP A 74 7.76 6.65 -5.09
C ASP A 74 8.66 6.85 -6.30
N THR A 75 9.76 6.08 -6.42
CA THR A 75 10.72 6.20 -7.54
C THR A 75 10.07 5.97 -8.92
N TYR A 76 9.77 7.03 -9.67
CA TYR A 76 9.02 6.94 -10.92
C TYR A 76 9.94 6.56 -12.10
N PRO A 77 9.74 5.41 -12.77
CA PRO A 77 10.73 4.88 -13.72
C PRO A 77 10.80 5.62 -15.06
N VAL A 78 9.80 6.45 -15.35
CA VAL A 78 9.70 7.29 -16.54
C VAL A 78 9.77 8.78 -16.17
N ASP A 79 10.39 9.07 -15.02
CA ASP A 79 10.96 10.39 -14.78
C ASP A 79 12.18 10.55 -15.70
N PHE A 80 12.04 11.39 -16.72
CA PHE A 80 13.08 11.60 -17.72
C PHE A 80 14.04 12.73 -17.35
N ASP A 81 13.74 13.49 -16.30
CA ASP A 81 14.60 14.57 -15.79
C ASP A 81 15.73 14.01 -14.92
N GLU A 82 15.57 12.77 -14.44
CA GLU A 82 16.56 12.03 -13.66
C GLU A 82 17.34 11.01 -14.50
N GLU A 83 18.63 10.87 -14.22
CA GLU A 83 19.50 9.90 -14.89
C GLU A 83 19.13 8.45 -14.55
N PRO A 84 19.11 7.51 -15.51
CA PRO A 84 18.72 6.11 -15.26
C PRO A 84 19.51 5.43 -14.14
N ALA A 85 20.80 5.72 -14.00
CA ALA A 85 21.62 5.15 -12.94
C ALA A 85 21.18 5.64 -11.54
N ALA A 86 20.92 6.94 -11.40
CA ALA A 86 20.45 7.53 -10.15
C ALA A 86 19.08 6.97 -9.75
N LEU A 87 18.15 6.84 -10.69
CA LEU A 87 16.84 6.23 -10.44
C LEU A 87 16.94 4.75 -10.06
N LEU A 88 17.86 3.98 -10.66
CA LEU A 88 18.06 2.59 -10.28
C LEU A 88 18.55 2.47 -8.84
N ASP A 89 19.51 3.28 -8.44
CA ASP A 89 20.03 3.30 -7.07
C ASP A 89 18.96 3.73 -6.07
N ALA A 90 18.17 4.77 -6.40
CA ALA A 90 17.03 5.22 -5.60
C ALA A 90 15.99 4.11 -5.42
N LEU A 91 15.58 3.45 -6.52
CA LEU A 91 14.61 2.35 -6.51
C LEU A 91 15.09 1.20 -5.62
N GLU A 92 16.35 0.78 -5.77
CA GLU A 92 16.92 -0.34 -5.04
C GLU A 92 17.03 -0.04 -3.54
N LYS A 93 17.44 1.18 -3.19
CA LYS A 93 17.47 1.66 -1.80
C LYS A 93 16.07 1.68 -1.20
N GLU A 94 15.12 2.30 -1.89
CA GLU A 94 13.73 2.43 -1.45
C GLU A 94 13.08 1.06 -1.21
N CYS A 95 13.17 0.16 -2.18
CA CYS A 95 12.59 -1.18 -2.08
C CYS A 95 13.20 -1.97 -0.92
N ARG A 96 14.53 -1.89 -0.74
CA ARG A 96 15.22 -2.56 0.38
C ARG A 96 14.73 -2.03 1.73
N GLN A 97 14.60 -0.71 1.88
CA GLN A 97 14.13 -0.08 3.11
C GLN A 97 12.69 -0.45 3.44
N LYS A 98 11.76 -0.34 2.48
CA LYS A 98 10.35 -0.68 2.68
C LYS A 98 10.14 -2.17 2.95
N LEU A 99 10.86 -3.04 2.27
CA LEU A 99 10.81 -4.49 2.56
C LEU A 99 11.34 -4.81 3.95
N ALA A 100 12.43 -4.18 4.40
CA ALA A 100 12.95 -4.37 5.74
C ALA A 100 11.93 -3.89 6.79
N PHE A 101 11.39 -2.69 6.60
CA PHE A 101 10.36 -2.09 7.44
C PHE A 101 9.14 -3.02 7.60
N ILE A 102 8.48 -3.40 6.50
CA ILE A 102 7.25 -4.22 6.53
C ILE A 102 7.48 -5.61 7.14
N ARG A 103 8.66 -6.21 6.92
CA ARG A 103 8.99 -7.54 7.47
C ARG A 103 9.18 -7.52 8.98
N GLN A 104 9.72 -6.42 9.52
CA GLN A 104 10.02 -6.28 10.95
C GLN A 104 8.91 -5.58 11.73
N LEU A 105 8.00 -4.90 11.03
CA LEU A 105 6.93 -4.12 11.65
C LEU A 105 6.06 -5.01 12.55
N ASP A 106 6.02 -4.72 13.84
CA ASP A 106 5.19 -5.47 14.80
C ASP A 106 3.71 -5.10 14.58
N ILE A 107 2.92 -5.99 14.00
CA ILE A 107 1.50 -5.80 13.72
C ILE A 107 0.69 -6.86 14.45
N VAL A 108 -0.63 -6.68 14.52
CA VAL A 108 -1.53 -7.69 15.07
C VAL A 108 -1.36 -9.02 14.34
N ASP A 109 -1.06 -10.07 15.10
CA ASP A 109 -0.84 -11.42 14.57
C ASP A 109 -2.16 -12.16 14.30
N ASP A 110 -2.95 -11.59 13.39
CA ASP A 110 -4.13 -12.23 12.82
C ASP A 110 -3.89 -12.60 11.36
N SER A 111 -4.51 -13.71 10.94
CA SER A 111 -4.47 -14.25 9.59
C SER A 111 -4.72 -13.20 8.50
N PHE A 112 -5.64 -12.26 8.71
CA PHE A 112 -5.94 -11.21 7.75
C PHE A 112 -4.79 -10.22 7.59
N TRP A 113 -4.25 -9.69 8.68
CA TRP A 113 -3.17 -8.70 8.65
C TRP A 113 -1.84 -9.31 8.18
N GLN A 114 -1.60 -10.58 8.51
CA GLN A 114 -0.47 -11.32 7.95
C GLN A 114 -0.60 -11.54 6.44
N ASP A 115 -1.81 -11.74 5.92
CA ASP A 115 -2.05 -11.82 4.47
C ASP A 115 -1.88 -10.46 3.78
N VAL A 116 -2.33 -9.36 4.42
CA VAL A 116 -2.06 -7.99 3.96
C VAL A 116 -0.56 -7.74 3.85
N ARG A 117 0.22 -8.05 4.88
CA ARG A 117 1.69 -7.94 4.87
C ARG A 117 2.30 -8.71 3.69
N LYS A 118 1.87 -9.95 3.46
CA LYS A 118 2.34 -10.78 2.34
C LYS A 118 2.02 -10.15 0.98
N LYS A 119 0.82 -9.59 0.81
CA LYS A 119 0.41 -8.88 -0.40
C LYS A 119 1.25 -7.63 -0.64
N MET A 120 1.50 -6.82 0.39
CA MET A 120 2.38 -5.65 0.31
C MET A 120 3.80 -6.03 -0.12
N ILE A 121 4.39 -7.06 0.50
CA ILE A 121 5.72 -7.57 0.12
C ILE A 121 5.72 -8.04 -1.34
N LYS A 122 4.69 -8.77 -1.77
CA LYS A 122 4.56 -9.24 -3.16
C LYS A 122 4.45 -8.06 -4.13
N TYR A 123 3.66 -7.05 -3.79
CA TYR A 123 3.51 -5.83 -4.57
C TYR A 123 4.85 -5.11 -4.74
N ILE A 124 5.57 -4.82 -3.64
CA ILE A 124 6.88 -4.14 -3.69
C ILE A 124 7.86 -4.88 -4.61
N ASN A 125 7.98 -6.21 -4.45
CA ASN A 125 8.88 -6.99 -5.29
C ASN A 125 8.48 -6.95 -6.78
N SER A 126 7.18 -7.06 -7.08
CA SER A 126 6.68 -7.03 -8.46
C SER A 126 6.88 -5.66 -9.10
N THR A 127 6.63 -4.59 -8.33
CA THR A 127 6.82 -3.20 -8.73
C THR A 127 8.30 -2.89 -8.97
N ARG A 128 9.19 -3.36 -8.08
CA ARG A 128 10.65 -3.24 -8.24
C ARG A 128 11.11 -3.82 -9.57
N GLU A 129 10.70 -5.05 -9.89
CA GLU A 129 11.10 -5.69 -11.15
C GLU A 129 10.62 -4.91 -12.38
N LEU A 130 9.35 -4.45 -12.39
CA LEU A 130 8.82 -3.66 -13.50
C LEU A 130 9.55 -2.32 -13.64
N ARG A 131 9.74 -1.59 -12.54
CA ARG A 131 10.41 -0.29 -12.55
C ARG A 131 11.86 -0.44 -13.02
N ARG A 132 12.58 -1.44 -12.52
CA ARG A 132 13.96 -1.74 -12.90
C ARG A 132 14.11 -1.97 -14.41
N VAL A 133 13.29 -2.84 -15.02
CA VAL A 133 13.38 -3.07 -16.47
C VAL A 133 12.98 -1.83 -17.27
N THR A 134 12.05 -1.02 -16.76
CA THR A 134 11.55 0.18 -17.45
C THR A 134 12.61 1.28 -17.44
N ILE A 135 13.29 1.49 -16.30
CA ILE A 135 14.40 2.46 -16.21
C ILE A 135 15.54 2.04 -17.13
N LYS A 136 15.96 0.76 -17.09
CA LYS A 136 17.01 0.25 -17.97
C LYS A 136 16.67 0.36 -19.45
N ALA A 137 15.40 0.18 -19.79
CA ALA A 137 14.95 0.32 -21.17
C ALA A 137 15.20 1.72 -21.74
N ARG A 138 15.29 2.77 -20.91
CA ARG A 138 15.56 4.14 -21.38
C ARG A 138 16.84 4.25 -22.21
N THR A 139 17.83 3.41 -21.95
CA THR A 139 19.09 3.36 -22.71
C THR A 139 19.32 2.02 -23.42
N ALA A 140 18.63 0.95 -22.99
CA ALA A 140 18.73 -0.38 -23.58
C ALA A 140 17.34 -1.04 -23.73
N PRO A 141 16.57 -0.72 -24.79
CA PRO A 141 15.17 -1.16 -24.93
C PRO A 141 14.97 -2.68 -24.82
N LYS A 142 15.96 -3.48 -25.21
CA LYS A 142 15.93 -4.96 -25.14
C LYS A 142 15.73 -5.51 -23.72
N GLU A 143 16.07 -4.73 -22.69
CA GLU A 143 15.85 -5.09 -21.28
C GLU A 143 14.38 -5.39 -20.96
N LEU A 144 13.44 -4.83 -21.72
CA LEU A 144 12.01 -5.09 -21.55
C LEU A 144 11.61 -6.57 -21.76
N HIS A 145 12.41 -7.37 -22.48
CA HIS A 145 12.19 -8.83 -22.59
C HIS A 145 12.40 -9.58 -21.26
N GLY A 146 13.10 -8.95 -20.32
CA GLY A 146 13.33 -9.48 -18.97
C GLY A 146 12.04 -9.57 -18.14
N TYR A 147 11.03 -8.75 -18.45
CA TYR A 147 9.78 -8.73 -17.70
C TYR A 147 8.71 -9.64 -18.30
N LYS A 148 8.08 -10.46 -17.45
CA LYS A 148 7.21 -11.56 -17.88
C LYS A 148 5.72 -11.31 -17.67
N LEU A 149 5.35 -10.42 -16.76
CA LEU A 149 3.95 -10.12 -16.47
C LEU A 149 3.41 -9.13 -17.52
N VAL A 150 3.04 -9.65 -18.68
CA VAL A 150 2.67 -8.85 -19.86
C VAL A 150 1.37 -9.33 -20.50
N ASP A 151 0.51 -8.38 -20.88
CA ASP A 151 -0.66 -8.64 -21.73
C ASP A 151 -0.34 -8.42 -23.22
N LYS A 152 -1.36 -8.48 -24.09
CA LYS A 152 -1.21 -8.26 -25.53
C LYS A 152 -0.70 -6.85 -25.87
N ASN A 153 -1.12 -5.83 -25.12
CA ASN A 153 -0.76 -4.45 -25.39
C ASN A 153 0.66 -4.16 -24.90
N CYS A 154 1.03 -4.70 -23.74
CA CYS A 154 2.40 -4.67 -23.22
C CYS A 154 3.37 -5.22 -24.27
N ARG A 155 3.06 -6.40 -24.86
CA ARG A 155 3.89 -7.00 -25.91
C ARG A 155 3.98 -6.12 -27.15
N TYR A 156 2.85 -5.61 -27.64
CA TYR A 156 2.83 -4.73 -28.80
C TYR A 156 3.72 -3.49 -28.62
N PHE A 157 3.57 -2.77 -27.50
CA PHE A 157 4.37 -1.56 -27.24
C PHE A 157 5.83 -1.87 -26.94
N ARG A 158 6.11 -2.96 -26.21
CA ARG A 158 7.47 -3.44 -25.99
C ARG A 158 8.19 -3.70 -27.31
N ASP A 159 7.58 -4.47 -28.19
CA ASP A 159 8.22 -4.91 -29.42
C ASP A 159 8.50 -3.69 -30.33
N ALA A 160 7.61 -2.69 -30.34
CA ALA A 160 7.83 -1.42 -31.02
C ALA A 160 8.96 -0.57 -30.41
N LEU A 161 9.06 -0.49 -29.08
CA LEU A 161 10.17 0.18 -28.38
C LEU A 161 11.53 -0.45 -28.71
N ILE A 162 11.56 -1.77 -28.83
CA ILE A 162 12.78 -2.52 -29.16
C ILE A 162 13.17 -2.35 -30.62
N ALA A 163 12.19 -2.30 -31.52
CA ALA A 163 12.44 -2.14 -32.95
C ALA A 163 12.85 -0.71 -33.35
N GLY A 164 12.30 0.32 -32.69
CA GLY A 164 12.57 1.71 -33.03
C GLY A 164 11.96 2.14 -34.38
N GLY A 165 12.38 3.31 -34.89
CA GLY A 165 12.04 3.83 -36.21
C GLY A 165 10.53 3.77 -36.54
N ASP A 166 10.21 3.31 -37.74
CA ASP A 166 8.83 3.25 -38.24
C ASP A 166 7.87 2.43 -37.36
N GLN A 167 8.36 1.37 -36.70
CA GLN A 167 7.52 0.57 -35.82
C GLN A 167 7.14 1.34 -34.56
N LEU A 168 8.10 2.07 -34.00
CA LEU A 168 7.88 2.96 -32.87
C LEU A 168 6.89 4.09 -33.22
N LEU A 169 7.09 4.76 -34.36
CA LEU A 169 6.20 5.83 -34.82
C LEU A 169 4.75 5.34 -35.05
N LYS A 170 4.58 4.15 -35.65
CA LYS A 170 3.25 3.52 -35.82
C LYS A 170 2.61 3.16 -34.48
N ALA A 171 3.40 2.67 -33.53
CA ALA A 171 2.90 2.37 -32.19
C ALA A 171 2.49 3.63 -31.44
N TRP A 172 3.23 4.74 -31.59
CA TRP A 172 2.88 6.02 -31.00
C TRP A 172 1.58 6.59 -31.59
N ALA A 173 1.42 6.59 -32.92
CA ALA A 173 0.17 7.02 -33.56
C ALA A 173 -1.03 6.20 -33.04
N LYS A 174 -0.90 4.87 -32.97
CA LYS A 174 -1.94 3.99 -32.39
C LYS A 174 -2.23 4.31 -30.93
N LEU A 175 -1.20 4.61 -30.13
CA LEU A 175 -1.36 4.98 -28.73
C LEU A 175 -2.17 6.27 -28.58
N ILE A 176 -1.94 7.27 -29.43
CA ILE A 176 -2.70 8.52 -29.45
C ILE A 176 -4.18 8.25 -29.79
N GLU A 177 -4.45 7.46 -30.82
CA GLU A 177 -5.82 7.06 -31.17
C GLU A 177 -6.53 6.31 -30.04
N MET A 178 -5.81 5.48 -29.29
CA MET A 178 -6.36 4.81 -28.10
C MET A 178 -6.64 5.80 -26.97
N LYS A 179 -5.77 6.79 -26.73
CA LYS A 179 -5.92 7.79 -25.66
C LYS A 179 -7.06 8.77 -25.94
N LYS A 180 -7.24 9.19 -27.19
CA LYS A 180 -8.31 10.13 -27.62
C LYS A 180 -9.71 9.64 -27.25
N LYS A 181 -9.97 8.33 -27.24
CA LYS A 181 -11.29 7.74 -26.90
C LYS A 181 -11.77 8.04 -25.48
N HIS A 182 -10.87 8.40 -24.59
CA HIS A 182 -11.16 8.64 -23.17
C HIS A 182 -10.62 9.99 -22.70
N ASN A 183 -10.30 10.89 -23.63
CA ASN A 183 -9.78 12.21 -23.32
C ASN A 183 -10.88 13.28 -23.37
N ALA A 184 -10.81 14.27 -22.48
CA ALA A 184 -11.75 15.38 -22.44
C ALA A 184 -11.54 16.41 -23.58
N ASP A 185 -10.34 16.47 -24.17
CA ASP A 185 -10.00 17.27 -25.35
C ASP A 185 -9.22 16.43 -26.39
N PRO A 186 -9.90 15.57 -27.16
CA PRO A 186 -9.27 14.74 -28.19
C PRO A 186 -8.55 15.55 -29.29
N ASP A 187 -9.06 16.75 -29.62
CA ASP A 187 -8.50 17.59 -30.67
C ASP A 187 -7.22 18.28 -30.22
N GLY A 188 -7.17 18.75 -28.97
CA GLY A 188 -5.94 19.25 -28.36
C GLY A 188 -4.84 18.19 -28.34
N MET A 189 -5.19 16.96 -27.97
CA MET A 189 -4.26 15.84 -28.02
C MET A 189 -3.74 15.57 -29.44
N GLN A 190 -4.62 15.61 -30.45
CA GLN A 190 -4.22 15.44 -31.84
C GLN A 190 -3.24 16.54 -32.28
N ARG A 191 -3.55 17.81 -32.00
CA ARG A 191 -2.66 18.95 -32.34
C ARG A 191 -1.28 18.82 -31.69
N SER A 192 -1.22 18.41 -30.42
CA SER A 192 0.07 18.18 -29.74
C SER A 192 0.85 17.02 -30.36
N PHE A 193 0.17 15.94 -30.73
CA PHE A 193 0.79 14.82 -31.43
C PHE A 193 1.33 15.25 -32.80
N ASP A 194 0.52 15.90 -33.64
CA ASP A 194 0.93 16.31 -34.99
C ASP A 194 2.14 17.25 -34.97
N SER A 195 2.17 18.19 -34.00
CA SER A 195 3.31 19.09 -33.80
C SER A 195 4.60 18.32 -33.50
N ARG A 196 4.56 17.37 -32.55
CA ARG A 196 5.74 16.56 -32.17
C ARG A 196 6.11 15.53 -33.24
N TYR A 197 5.13 14.97 -33.94
CA TYR A 197 5.36 13.96 -34.98
C TYR A 197 6.09 14.53 -36.20
N ASN A 198 5.86 15.81 -36.49
CA ASN A 198 6.51 16.54 -37.57
C ASN A 198 7.85 17.19 -37.15
N SER A 199 8.30 17.02 -35.90
CA SER A 199 9.58 17.57 -35.43
C SER A 199 10.77 16.64 -35.72
N PRO A 200 12.01 17.16 -35.77
CA PRO A 200 13.21 16.33 -35.87
C PRO A 200 13.35 15.31 -34.72
N GLU A 201 12.84 15.64 -33.54
CA GLU A 201 12.89 14.83 -32.31
C GLU A 201 11.73 13.83 -32.19
N ARG A 202 10.93 13.64 -33.25
CA ARG A 202 9.74 12.78 -33.24
C ARG A 202 9.98 11.38 -32.68
N GLU A 203 11.14 10.78 -32.92
CA GLU A 203 11.47 9.45 -32.40
C GLU A 203 11.72 9.47 -30.89
N GLU A 204 12.33 10.53 -30.36
CA GLU A 204 12.49 10.72 -28.93
C GLU A 204 11.12 10.89 -28.25
N TRP A 205 10.25 11.75 -28.81
CA TRP A 205 8.89 11.93 -28.33
C TRP A 205 8.10 10.62 -28.37
N ALA A 206 8.19 9.88 -29.47
CA ALA A 206 7.57 8.57 -29.61
C ALA A 206 8.07 7.58 -28.56
N TYR A 207 9.38 7.54 -28.33
CA TYR A 207 9.97 6.65 -27.34
C TYR A 207 9.46 6.96 -25.94
N ARG A 208 9.50 8.23 -25.53
CA ARG A 208 9.04 8.68 -24.20
C ARG A 208 7.56 8.35 -24.00
N ASP A 209 6.71 8.69 -24.97
CA ASP A 209 5.27 8.47 -24.89
C ASP A 209 4.91 6.98 -24.92
N VAL A 210 5.54 6.18 -25.79
CA VAL A 210 5.27 4.74 -25.87
C VAL A 210 5.81 4.02 -24.64
N LEU A 211 6.97 4.40 -24.09
CA LEU A 211 7.47 3.83 -22.84
C LEU A 211 6.54 4.16 -21.65
N THR A 212 6.07 5.41 -21.57
CA THR A 212 5.23 5.90 -20.46
C THR A 212 3.79 5.39 -20.55
N TYR A 213 3.12 5.68 -21.65
CA TYR A 213 1.68 5.45 -21.77
C TYR A 213 1.36 4.11 -22.44
N GLY A 214 2.29 3.55 -23.22
CA GLY A 214 2.12 2.26 -23.88
C GLY A 214 2.64 1.09 -23.05
N TRP A 215 3.92 1.09 -22.68
CA TRP A 215 4.49 0.02 -21.86
C TRP A 215 4.12 0.16 -20.39
N TRP A 216 4.55 1.24 -19.73
CA TRP A 216 4.48 1.38 -18.28
C TRP A 216 3.03 1.32 -17.77
N ASN A 217 2.11 2.10 -18.35
CA ASN A 217 0.71 2.08 -17.93
C ASN A 217 0.04 0.70 -18.06
N TYR A 218 0.33 -0.06 -19.12
CA TYR A 218 -0.29 -1.38 -19.32
C TYR A 218 0.35 -2.43 -18.42
N ALA A 219 1.68 -2.42 -18.27
CA ALA A 219 2.37 -3.36 -17.40
C ALA A 219 2.05 -3.09 -15.92
N ASN A 220 1.97 -1.82 -15.51
CA ASN A 220 1.67 -1.41 -14.13
C ASN A 220 0.28 -1.91 -13.70
N ARG A 221 -0.73 -1.87 -14.58
CA ARG A 221 -2.08 -2.37 -14.29
C ARG A 221 -2.16 -3.87 -14.00
N LEU A 222 -1.15 -4.64 -14.42
CA LEU A 222 -1.09 -6.08 -14.19
C LEU A 222 -0.47 -6.43 -12.84
N LEU A 223 0.15 -5.47 -12.15
CA LEU A 223 0.76 -5.68 -10.86
C LEU A 223 -0.26 -6.21 -9.84
N PRO A 224 0.18 -7.00 -8.85
CA PRO A 224 -0.68 -7.50 -7.79
C PRO A 224 -0.98 -6.38 -6.78
N HIS A 225 -1.73 -5.37 -7.20
CA HIS A 225 -2.08 -4.20 -6.40
C HIS A 225 -2.73 -4.63 -5.07
N VAL A 226 -2.34 -3.95 -4.00
CA VAL A 226 -2.91 -4.17 -2.68
C VAL A 226 -4.23 -3.39 -2.59
N THR A 227 -5.35 -4.10 -2.50
CA THR A 227 -6.67 -3.49 -2.35
C THR A 227 -7.05 -3.42 -0.87
N GLN A 228 -7.61 -2.30 -0.41
CA GLN A 228 -8.08 -2.13 0.98
C GLN A 228 -9.39 -2.90 1.30
N LYS A 229 -9.77 -3.89 0.48
CA LYS A 229 -11.02 -4.63 0.64
C LYS A 229 -11.06 -5.33 1.99
N GLY A 230 -12.00 -4.92 2.84
CA GLY A 230 -12.25 -5.53 4.15
C GLY A 230 -11.37 -5.00 5.28
N TYR A 231 -10.49 -4.03 5.04
CA TYR A 231 -9.55 -3.50 6.04
C TYR A 231 -10.31 -2.92 7.24
N GLU A 232 -11.25 -2.00 6.99
CA GLU A 232 -12.08 -1.40 8.02
C GLU A 232 -12.84 -2.46 8.85
N LYS A 233 -13.48 -3.43 8.17
CA LYS A 233 -14.22 -4.51 8.83
C LYS A 233 -13.34 -5.33 9.75
N HIS A 234 -12.11 -5.65 9.33
CA HIS A 234 -11.18 -6.44 10.13
C HIS A 234 -10.53 -5.61 11.24
N PHE A 235 -10.29 -4.33 11.00
CA PHE A 235 -9.75 -3.42 12.01
C PHE A 235 -10.74 -3.18 13.13
N LYS A 236 -12.02 -2.90 12.81
CA LYS A 236 -13.08 -2.70 13.80
C LYS A 236 -13.32 -3.94 14.70
N LYS A 237 -12.99 -5.15 14.24
CA LYS A 237 -13.05 -6.37 15.09
C LYS A 237 -11.99 -6.41 16.20
N LEU A 238 -10.92 -5.63 16.05
CA LEU A 238 -9.88 -5.46 17.06
C LEU A 238 -10.28 -4.43 18.13
N LEU A 239 -11.45 -3.82 18.00
CA LEU A 239 -11.87 -2.71 18.83
C LEU A 239 -13.22 -3.02 19.49
N LYS A 240 -13.49 -2.33 20.58
CA LYS A 240 -14.76 -2.30 21.32
C LYS A 240 -15.15 -0.86 21.60
N ASP A 241 -16.46 -0.62 21.74
CA ASP A 241 -17.01 0.67 22.16
C ASP A 241 -16.49 1.86 21.32
N ILE A 242 -16.39 1.67 20.01
CA ILE A 242 -15.87 2.69 19.08
C ILE A 242 -16.81 3.91 19.10
N ARG A 243 -16.23 5.09 19.32
CA ARG A 243 -16.89 6.40 19.24
C ARG A 243 -16.05 7.29 18.35
N CYS A 244 -16.67 7.89 17.34
CA CYS A 244 -15.99 8.80 16.44
C CYS A 244 -16.74 10.13 16.38
N GLU A 245 -15.99 11.21 16.38
CA GLU A 245 -16.45 12.55 16.05
C GLU A 245 -15.91 12.85 14.66
N CYS A 246 -16.79 13.13 13.71
CA CYS A 246 -16.44 13.34 12.31
C CYS A 246 -16.81 14.74 11.87
N ASP A 247 -15.98 15.33 11.01
CA ASP A 247 -16.30 16.57 10.31
C ASP A 247 -17.43 16.27 9.30
N ASP A 248 -18.45 17.14 9.28
CA ASP A 248 -19.61 17.06 8.38
C ASP A 248 -19.26 17.32 6.90
#